data_AF-A0A2N5JN69-F1
#
_entry.id   AF-A0A2N5JN69-F1
#
_cell.length_a   1.000
_cell.length_b   1.000
_cell.length_c   1.000
_cell.angle_alpha   90.00
_cell.angle_beta   90.00
_cell.angle_gamma   90.00
#
_symmetry.space_group_name_H-M   'P 1'
#
loop_
_entity.id
_entity.type
_entity.pdbx_description
1 polymer ?
#
loop_
_entity_poly.entity_id
_entity_poly.type
_entity_poly.pdbx_seq_one_letter_code
_entity_poly.pdbx_strand_id
1 'polypeptide(L)' 'MYDSVTKFLIETYSADYASWLLGRPITMTKLKPSELSLEPIRADSIIFLESEDIILHIESQT' A
#
# COMPACT_ATOMS: atom_id res chain seq x y z
N MET A 1 -3.53 -6.21 17.77
CA MET A 1 -3.59 -4.89 17.12
C MET A 1 -3.83 -5.20 15.66
N TYR A 2 -4.90 -4.69 15.04
CA TYR A 2 -5.41 -5.24 13.78
C TYR A 2 -4.43 -4.98 12.62
N ASP A 3 -3.54 -5.95 12.34
CA ASP A 3 -2.81 -6.00 11.08
C ASP A 3 -3.75 -6.55 10.01
N SER A 4 -4.14 -5.72 9.03
CA SER A 4 -4.87 -6.24 7.87
C SER A 4 -3.92 -7.12 7.05
N VAL A 5 -4.41 -8.26 6.57
CA VAL A 5 -3.64 -9.14 5.67
C VAL A 5 -3.15 -8.36 4.45
N THR A 6 -3.95 -7.40 3.98
CA THR A 6 -3.60 -6.47 2.91
C THR A 6 -2.37 -5.64 3.26
N LYS A 7 -2.31 -5.01 4.45
CA LYS A 7 -1.14 -4.23 4.89
C LYS A 7 0.11 -5.10 4.91
N PHE A 8 0.03 -6.29 5.51
CA PHE A 8 1.15 -7.24 5.55
C PHE A 8 1.66 -7.62 4.16
N LEU A 9 0.76 -7.93 3.22
CA LEU A 9 1.12 -8.31 1.85
C LEU A 9 1.81 -7.17 1.11
N ILE A 10 1.32 -5.94 1.25
CA ILE A 10 1.91 -4.78 0.57
C ILE A 10 3.29 -4.43 1.15
N GLU A 11 3.45 -4.49 2.47
CA GLU A 11 4.73 -4.19 3.12
C GLU A 11 5.79 -5.26 2.84
N THR A 12 5.39 -6.53 2.80
CA THR A 12 6.31 -7.66 2.60
C THR A 12 6.61 -7.91 1.12
N TYR A 13 5.63 -7.72 0.24
CA TYR A 13 5.68 -8.10 -1.18
C TYR A 13 5.28 -6.95 -2.11
N SER A 14 5.69 -5.72 -1.80
CA SER A 14 5.28 -4.50 -2.52
C SER A 14 5.41 -4.56 -4.05
N ALA A 15 6.53 -5.06 -4.58
CA ALA A 15 6.76 -5.16 -6.02
C ALA A 15 5.86 -6.22 -6.68
N ASP A 16 5.69 -7.38 -6.04
CA ASP A 16 4.81 -8.45 -6.54
C ASP A 16 3.35 -8.03 -6.47
N TYR A 17 2.94 -7.38 -5.38
CA TYR A 17 1.60 -6.82 -5.21
C TYR A 17 1.29 -5.78 -6.28
N ALA A 18 2.20 -4.83 -6.51
CA ALA A 18 2.04 -3.82 -7.55
C ALA A 18 1.98 -4.43 -8.95
N SER A 19 2.82 -5.44 -9.22
CA SER A 19 2.86 -6.11 -10.52
C SER A 19 1.59 -6.91 -10.79
N TRP A 20 1.07 -7.59 -9.77
CA TRP A 20 -0.22 -8.29 -9.82
C TRP A 20 -1.38 -7.31 -10.09
N LEU A 21 -1.44 -6.21 -9.33
CA LEU A 21 -2.50 -5.21 -9.45
C LEU A 21 -2.52 -4.53 -10.83
N LEU A 22 -1.34 -4.20 -11.37
CA LEU A 22 -1.21 -3.51 -12.65
C LEU A 22 -1.14 -4.45 -13.86
N GLY A 23 -1.10 -5.76 -13.65
CA GLY A 23 -1.01 -6.77 -14.71
C GLY A 23 0.30 -6.75 -15.50
N ARG A 24 1.34 -6.08 -14.98
CA ARG A 24 2.66 -5.98 -15.61
C ARG A 24 3.76 -5.82 -14.56
N PRO A 25 4.99 -6.32 -14.81
CA PRO A 25 6.11 -6.05 -13.92
C PRO A 25 6.34 -4.56 -13.74
N ILE A 26 6.57 -4.14 -12.49
CA ILE A 26 6.91 -2.76 -12.16
C ILE A 26 7.88 -2.71 -10.98
N THR A 27 8.89 -1.87 -11.11
CA THR A 27 9.86 -1.63 -10.03
C THR A 27 9.30 -0.54 -9.12
N MET A 28 9.09 -0.88 -7.85
CA MET A 28 8.72 0.08 -6.81
C MET A 28 9.96 0.51 -6.04
N THR A 29 10.15 1.82 -5.87
CA THR A 29 11.36 2.42 -5.28
C THR A 29 11.16 2.82 -3.83
N LYS A 30 9.92 3.15 -3.42
CA LYS A 30 9.66 3.62 -2.06
C LYS A 30 8.28 3.22 -1.57
N LEU A 31 8.27 2.46 -0.47
CA LEU A 31 7.11 2.27 0.40
C LEU A 31 7.13 3.38 1.46
N LYS A 32 6.07 4.19 1.54
CA LYS A 32 5.86 5.08 2.68
C LYS A 32 4.78 4.46 3.57
N PRO A 33 5.16 3.90 4.74
CA PRO A 33 4.17 3.40 5.69
C PRO A 33 3.38 4.58 6.24
N SER A 34 2.06 4.43 6.37
CA SER A 34 1.27 5.35 7.16
C SER A 34 0.12 4.66 7.88
N GLU A 35 0.07 4.90 9.18
CA GLU A 35 -1.12 4.67 10.01
C GLU A 35 -1.80 6.02 10.17
N LEU A 36 -3.12 6.05 10.02
CA LEU A 36 -3.89 7.26 10.15
C LEU A 36 -4.58 7.33 11.50
N SER A 37 -4.84 8.56 11.94
CA SER A 37 -5.73 8.79 13.07
C SER A 37 -7.17 8.49 12.65
N LEU A 38 -7.88 7.73 13.49
CA LEU A 38 -9.27 7.28 13.28
C LEU A 38 -10.28 8.44 13.17
N GLU A 39 -9.89 9.67 13.52
CA GLU A 39 -10.73 10.87 13.44
C GLU A 39 -9.95 12.00 12.75
N PRO A 40 -10.48 12.64 11.68
CA PRO A 40 -11.73 12.36 10.95
C PRO A 40 -11.58 11.34 9.80
N ILE A 41 -10.42 10.69 9.63
CA ILE A 41 -10.11 9.88 8.45
C ILE A 41 -10.48 8.41 8.72
N ARG A 42 -11.35 7.83 7.88
CA ARG A 42 -11.90 6.46 8.05
C ARG A 42 -10.99 5.32 7.58
N ALA A 43 -9.77 5.61 7.14
CA ALA A 43 -8.84 4.60 6.66
C ALA A 43 -8.01 4.05 7.81
N ASP A 44 -7.99 2.72 7.97
CA ASP A 44 -7.16 2.04 8.97
C ASP A 44 -5.67 2.10 8.59
N SER A 45 -5.38 2.05 7.29
CA SER A 45 -4.03 2.24 6.77
C SER A 45 -4.02 2.88 5.40
N ILE A 46 -2.97 3.67 5.17
CA ILE A 46 -2.61 4.19 3.85
C ILE A 46 -1.17 3.77 3.55
N ILE A 47 -0.93 3.29 2.34
CA ILE A 47 0.40 2.96 1.86
C ILE A 47 0.61 3.62 0.50
N PHE A 48 1.76 4.26 0.36
CA PHE A 48 2.21 4.77 -0.94
C PHE A 48 3.36 3.93 -1.47
N LEU A 49 3.20 3.43 -2.70
CA LEU A 49 4.27 2.87 -3.50
C LEU A 49 4.57 3.82 -4.66
N GLU A 50 5.85 4.13 -4.85
CA GLU A 50 6.32 5.02 -5.90
C GLU A 50 7.14 4.23 -6.93
N SER A 51 6.93 4.52 -8.20
CA SER A 51 7.74 4.09 -9.34
C SER A 51 8.06 5.33 -10.20
N GLU A 52 8.83 5.16 -11.27
CA GLU A 52 9.23 6.26 -12.14
C GLU A 52 8.03 7.01 -12.76
N ASP A 53 7.00 6.25 -13.18
CA ASP A 53 5.85 6.80 -13.91
C ASP A 53 4.54 6.78 -13.11
N ILE A 54 4.51 6.11 -11.94
CA ILE A 54 3.26 5.79 -11.23
C ILE A 54 3.45 5.94 -9.72
N ILE A 55 2.44 6.52 -9.08
CA ILE A 55 2.23 6.43 -7.63
C ILE A 55 1.00 5.56 -7.40
N LEU A 56 1.16 4.46 -6.66
CA LEU A 56 0.06 3.67 -6.14
C LEU A 56 -0.27 4.15 -4.73
N HIS A 57 -1.50 4.63 -4.57
CA HIS A 57 -2.09 4.96 -3.28
C HIS A 57 -3.05 3.84 -2.89
N ILE A 58 -2.74 3.13 -1.80
CA ILE A 58 -3.51 1.97 -1.35
C ILE A 58 -4.12 2.28 0.01
N GLU A 59 -5.44 2.23 0.09
CA GLU A 59 -6.23 2.44 1.29
C GLU A 59 -6.88 1.12 1.73
N SER A 60 -6.85 0.83 3.03
CA SER A 60 -7.63 -0.28 3.60
C SER A 60 -8.51 0.17 4.76
N GLN A 61 -9.70 -0.42 4.82
CA GLN A 61 -10.73 -0.21 5.86
C GLN A 61 -11.24 -1.58 6.32
N THR A 62 -11.65 -1.68 7.58
CA THR A 62 -12.22 -2.89 8.21
C THR A 62 -13.65 -2.68 8.68
#